data_AF-A0A2T7LPG7-F1
#
_entry.id   AF-A0A2T7LPG7-F1
#
_cell.length_a   1.000
_cell.length_b   1.000
_cell.length_c   1.000
_cell.angle_alpha   90.00
_cell.angle_beta   90.00
_cell.angle_gamma   90.00
#
_symmetry.space_group_name_H-M   'P 1'
#
loop_
_entity.id
_entity.type
_entity.pdbx_description
1 polymer ?
#
loop_
_entity_poly.entity_id
_entity_poly.type
_entity_poly.pdbx_seq_one_letter_code
_entity_poly.pdbx_strand_id
1 'polypeptide(L)'
;MKKQRNGTVEVDAAALNRVLAGLVAMRDGNFRRRLTVSGDGVMTEIAAVFNEVADRNLHLTGELARVRRVVGREGKLTERLETGACEGSWAAAIDASNELVDDLARPVSEVGRVLSAVADGDLEQRMELRSHTQDETVRPLRGEFLKVARTVNNLVDQLSVFTEQVTRVAVEVGTEG
;
A
#
# COMPACT_ATOMS: atom_id res chain seq x y z
N MET A 1 -60.41 9.14 -29.55
CA MET A 1 -60.10 8.70 -28.17
C MET A 1 -58.65 8.19 -28.15
N LYS A 2 -57.74 8.93 -27.51
CA LYS A 2 -56.31 8.58 -27.38
C LYS A 2 -56.17 7.46 -26.36
N LYS A 3 -55.75 6.27 -26.79
CA LYS A 3 -55.47 5.13 -25.91
C LYS A 3 -54.06 5.33 -25.33
N GLN A 4 -53.98 5.76 -24.07
CA GLN A 4 -52.73 5.79 -23.30
C GLN A 4 -52.11 4.38 -23.30
N ARG A 5 -50.90 4.24 -23.85
CA ARG A 5 -50.03 3.07 -23.61
C ARG A 5 -49.42 3.25 -22.22
N ASN A 6 -49.93 2.53 -21.23
CA ASN A 6 -49.20 2.32 -19.98
C ASN A 6 -47.90 1.57 -20.33
N GLY A 7 -46.77 2.26 -20.22
CA GLY A 7 -45.44 1.74 -20.52
C GLY A 7 -44.85 1.00 -19.32
N THR A 8 -45.43 -0.13 -18.94
CA THR A 8 -44.74 -1.07 -18.05
C THR A 8 -43.64 -1.73 -18.88
N VAL A 9 -42.37 -1.43 -18.61
CA VAL A 9 -41.24 -2.17 -19.18
C VAL A 9 -41.32 -3.57 -18.61
N GLU A 10 -41.72 -4.54 -19.43
CA GLU A 10 -41.80 -5.94 -19.03
C GLU A 10 -40.35 -6.47 -18.95
N VAL A 11 -39.82 -6.59 -17.73
CA VAL A 11 -38.48 -7.12 -17.52
C VAL A 11 -38.53 -8.64 -17.56
N ASP A 12 -37.85 -9.23 -18.54
CA ASP A 12 -37.75 -10.69 -18.70
C ASP A 12 -37.12 -11.35 -17.46
N ALA A 13 -37.83 -12.33 -16.88
CA ALA A 13 -37.37 -13.11 -15.73
C ALA A 13 -36.03 -13.82 -16.00
N ALA A 14 -35.75 -14.23 -17.24
CA ALA A 14 -34.46 -14.81 -17.59
C ALA A 14 -33.31 -13.77 -17.52
N ALA A 15 -33.59 -12.49 -17.79
CA ALA A 15 -32.61 -11.41 -17.63
C ALA A 15 -32.30 -11.16 -16.14
N LEU A 16 -33.31 -11.14 -15.27
CA LEU A 16 -33.11 -11.00 -13.82
C LEU A 16 -32.31 -12.17 -13.23
N ASN A 17 -32.60 -13.39 -13.66
CA ASN A 17 -31.84 -14.58 -13.24
C ASN A 17 -30.37 -14.51 -13.66
N ARG A 18 -30.07 -13.95 -14.83
CA ARG A 18 -28.67 -13.72 -15.27
C ARG A 18 -27.96 -12.70 -14.39
N VAL A 19 -28.61 -11.59 -14.04
CA VAL A 19 -28.05 -10.60 -13.12
C VAL A 19 -27.81 -11.21 -11.75
N LEU A 20 -28.78 -11.94 -11.20
CA LEU A 20 -28.62 -12.61 -9.91
C LEU A 20 -27.43 -13.58 -9.92
N ALA A 21 -27.30 -14.40 -10.96
CA ALA A 21 -26.16 -15.30 -11.10
C ALA A 21 -24.82 -14.54 -11.20
N GLY A 22 -24.79 -13.39 -11.89
CA GLY A 22 -23.64 -12.51 -11.95
C GLY A 22 -23.29 -11.93 -10.58
N LEU A 23 -24.27 -11.41 -9.84
CA LEU A 23 -24.09 -10.88 -8.49
C LEU A 23 -23.62 -11.95 -7.50
N VAL A 24 -24.14 -13.17 -7.59
CA VAL A 24 -23.67 -14.32 -6.80
C VAL A 24 -22.21 -14.62 -7.12
N ALA A 25 -21.84 -14.68 -8.40
CA ALA A 25 -20.44 -14.89 -8.80
C ALA A 25 -19.52 -13.78 -8.28
N MET A 26 -19.94 -12.52 -8.35
CA MET A 26 -19.18 -11.38 -7.85
C MET A 26 -19.04 -11.39 -6.32
N ARG A 27 -20.13 -11.69 -5.59
CA ARG A 27 -20.12 -11.88 -4.13
C ARG A 27 -19.10 -12.94 -3.73
N ASP A 28 -19.00 -14.01 -4.50
CA ASP A 28 -18.09 -15.13 -4.24
C ASP A 28 -16.67 -14.88 -4.80
N GLY A 29 -16.38 -13.65 -5.23
CA GLY A 29 -15.05 -13.20 -5.65
C GLY A 29 -14.68 -13.50 -7.11
N ASN A 30 -15.60 -14.03 -7.92
CA ASN A 30 -15.38 -14.23 -9.35
C ASN A 30 -15.64 -12.94 -10.13
N PHE A 31 -14.69 -12.01 -10.06
CA PHE A 31 -14.71 -10.75 -10.81
C PHE A 31 -14.38 -10.89 -12.29
N ARG A 32 -14.20 -12.11 -12.82
CA ARG A 32 -14.05 -12.35 -14.26
C ARG A 32 -15.37 -12.66 -14.95
N ARG A 33 -16.42 -12.99 -14.20
CA ARG A 33 -17.76 -13.16 -14.77
C ARG A 33 -18.23 -11.82 -15.35
N ARG A 34 -18.74 -11.84 -16.57
CA ARG A 34 -19.33 -10.68 -17.24
C ARG A 34 -20.79 -10.96 -17.58
N LEU A 35 -21.62 -9.92 -17.51
CA LEU A 35 -22.98 -9.95 -18.04
C LEU A 35 -22.95 -9.55 -19.51
N THR A 36 -23.71 -10.26 -20.34
CA THR A 36 -23.85 -9.92 -21.75
C THR A 36 -24.67 -8.65 -21.88
N VAL A 37 -24.10 -7.64 -22.53
CA VAL A 37 -24.76 -6.39 -22.87
C VAL A 37 -25.53 -6.63 -24.18
N SER A 38 -26.86 -6.73 -24.13
CA SER A 38 -27.67 -7.00 -25.33
C SER A 38 -29.08 -6.42 -25.19
N GLY A 39 -29.57 -5.81 -26.27
CA GLY A 39 -30.85 -5.11 -26.31
C GLY A 39 -30.74 -3.65 -25.86
N ASP A 40 -31.89 -3.00 -25.70
CA ASP A 40 -32.00 -1.61 -25.24
C ASP A 40 -32.70 -1.52 -23.89
N GLY A 41 -32.41 -0.44 -23.13
CA GLY A 41 -33.06 -0.13 -21.86
C GLY A 41 -32.27 -0.54 -20.61
N VAL A 42 -32.95 -0.53 -19.47
CA VAL A 42 -32.33 -0.61 -18.13
C VAL A 42 -31.47 -1.85 -17.92
N MET A 43 -31.80 -3.00 -18.52
CA MET A 43 -30.99 -4.22 -18.36
C MET A 43 -29.61 -4.10 -19.02
N THR A 44 -29.51 -3.35 -20.12
CA THR A 44 -28.24 -3.05 -20.79
C THR A 44 -27.37 -2.15 -19.92
N GLU A 45 -27.97 -1.13 -19.29
CA GLU A 45 -27.28 -0.26 -18.33
C GLU A 45 -26.82 -1.01 -17.08
N ILE A 46 -27.67 -1.87 -16.51
CA ILE A 46 -27.31 -2.73 -15.37
C ILE A 46 -26.15 -3.65 -15.73
N ALA A 47 -26.17 -4.27 -16.91
CA ALA A 47 -25.08 -5.15 -17.36
C ALA A 47 -23.76 -4.39 -17.53
N ALA A 48 -23.80 -3.16 -18.06
CA ALA A 48 -22.63 -2.30 -18.17
C ALA A 48 -22.07 -1.93 -16.79
N VAL A 49 -22.90 -1.41 -15.88
CA VAL A 49 -22.49 -1.05 -14.52
C VAL A 49 -21.94 -2.26 -13.75
N PHE A 50 -22.57 -3.42 -13.88
CA PHE A 50 -22.06 -4.66 -13.29
C PHE A 50 -20.64 -4.99 -13.79
N ASN A 51 -20.42 -4.91 -15.11
CA ASN A 51 -19.13 -5.21 -15.70
C ASN A 51 -18.06 -4.21 -15.24
N GLU A 52 -18.40 -2.91 -15.16
CA GLU A 52 -17.50 -1.87 -14.63
C GLU A 52 -17.12 -2.12 -13.16
N VAL A 53 -18.08 -2.49 -12.32
CA VAL A 53 -17.80 -2.86 -10.92
C VAL A 53 -16.90 -4.09 -10.86
N ALA A 54 -17.12 -5.09 -11.73
CA ALA A 54 -16.27 -6.26 -11.81
C ALA A 54 -14.84 -5.91 -12.27
N ASP A 55 -14.68 -4.96 -13.21
CA ASP A 55 -13.37 -4.48 -13.65
C ASP A 55 -12.63 -3.74 -12.52
N ARG A 56 -13.30 -2.86 -11.76
CA ARG A 56 -12.71 -2.19 -10.58
C ARG A 56 -12.23 -3.18 -9.52
N ASN A 57 -13.02 -4.21 -9.22
CA ASN A 57 -12.61 -5.25 -8.26
C ASN A 57 -11.44 -6.09 -8.79
N LEU A 58 -11.41 -6.40 -10.09
CA LEU A 58 -10.31 -7.14 -10.69
C LEU A 58 -9.01 -6.33 -10.66
N HIS A 59 -9.09 -5.03 -10.94
CA HIS A 59 -7.97 -4.10 -10.84
C HIS A 59 -7.42 -4.05 -9.41
N LEU A 60 -8.27 -3.76 -8.42
CA LEU A 60 -7.84 -3.65 -7.02
C LEU A 60 -7.19 -4.94 -6.51
N THR A 61 -7.81 -6.10 -6.78
CA THR A 61 -7.24 -7.39 -6.37
C THR A 61 -5.94 -7.73 -7.08
N GLY A 62 -5.80 -7.34 -8.36
CA GLY A 62 -4.57 -7.45 -9.12
C GLY A 62 -3.44 -6.60 -8.54
N GLU A 63 -3.72 -5.33 -8.24
CA GLU A 63 -2.75 -4.39 -7.66
C GLU A 63 -2.29 -4.81 -6.26
N LEU A 64 -3.21 -5.25 -5.41
CA LEU A 64 -2.87 -5.83 -4.11
C LEU A 64 -1.93 -7.03 -4.25
N ALA A 65 -2.19 -7.93 -5.19
CA ALA A 65 -1.34 -9.09 -5.44
C ALA A 65 0.04 -8.68 -5.98
N ARG A 66 0.09 -7.69 -6.88
CA ARG A 66 1.33 -7.14 -7.44
C ARG A 66 2.19 -6.53 -6.35
N VAL A 67 1.64 -5.58 -5.59
CA VAL A 67 2.37 -4.86 -4.53
C VAL A 67 2.83 -5.82 -3.44
N ARG A 68 1.99 -6.78 -3.03
CA ARG A 68 2.42 -7.84 -2.09
C ARG A 68 3.67 -8.58 -2.55
N ARG A 69 3.78 -8.90 -3.84
CA ARG A 69 4.98 -9.55 -4.40
C ARG A 69 6.14 -8.57 -4.46
N VAL A 70 5.93 -7.40 -5.03
CA VAL A 70 7.00 -6.44 -5.36
C VAL A 70 7.58 -5.77 -4.11
N VAL A 71 6.75 -5.26 -3.21
CA VAL A 71 7.18 -4.68 -1.93
C VAL A 71 7.53 -5.81 -0.96
N GLY A 72 6.62 -6.77 -0.77
CA GLY A 72 6.73 -7.75 0.30
C GLY A 72 7.70 -8.90 0.06
N ARG A 73 8.03 -9.26 -1.19
CA ARG A 73 8.99 -10.34 -1.50
C ARG A 73 10.24 -9.85 -2.21
N GLU A 74 10.12 -8.86 -3.09
CA GLU A 74 11.27 -8.31 -3.82
C GLU A 74 11.92 -7.12 -3.12
N GLY A 75 11.30 -6.58 -2.06
CA GLY A 75 11.86 -5.47 -1.28
C GLY A 75 11.87 -4.12 -2.01
N LYS A 76 11.09 -3.97 -3.10
CA LYS A 76 11.00 -2.70 -3.83
C LYS A 76 10.03 -1.75 -3.13
N LEU A 77 10.50 -1.15 -2.02
CA LEU A 77 9.67 -0.39 -1.08
C LEU A 77 9.10 0.94 -1.62
N THR A 78 9.46 1.35 -2.84
CA THR A 78 8.94 2.56 -3.51
C THR A 78 7.68 2.28 -4.33
N GLU A 79 7.30 1.02 -4.50
CA GLU A 79 6.18 0.60 -5.35
C GLU A 79 4.85 0.73 -4.63
N ARG A 80 3.85 1.31 -5.29
CA ARG A 80 2.53 1.63 -4.74
C ARG A 80 1.44 1.04 -5.63
N LEU A 81 0.26 0.81 -5.06
CA LEU A 81 -0.93 0.42 -5.80
C LEU A 81 -1.33 1.57 -6.74
N GLU A 82 -1.71 1.24 -7.96
CA GLU A 82 -2.25 2.18 -8.93
C GLU A 82 -3.76 2.33 -8.76
N THR A 83 -4.27 3.56 -8.74
CA THR A 83 -5.70 3.84 -8.54
C THR A 83 -6.56 3.38 -9.73
N GLY A 84 -6.06 3.51 -10.96
CA GLY A 84 -6.80 3.14 -12.17
C GLY A 84 -8.11 3.94 -12.32
N ALA A 85 -9.20 3.27 -12.70
CA ALA A 85 -10.55 3.87 -12.84
C ALA A 85 -11.40 3.79 -11.55
N CYS A 86 -10.77 3.54 -10.41
CA CYS A 86 -11.42 3.51 -9.11
C CYS A 86 -11.62 4.93 -8.58
N GLU A 87 -12.80 5.21 -8.04
CA GLU A 87 -13.15 6.50 -7.44
C GLU A 87 -13.80 6.28 -6.06
N GLY A 88 -14.03 7.36 -5.32
CA GLY A 88 -14.72 7.31 -4.03
C GLY A 88 -14.06 6.34 -3.04
N SER A 89 -14.85 5.46 -2.44
CA SER A 89 -14.35 4.51 -1.44
C SER A 89 -13.30 3.53 -1.98
N TRP A 90 -13.29 3.22 -3.28
CA TRP A 90 -12.24 2.38 -3.86
C TRP A 90 -10.90 3.12 -3.93
N ALA A 91 -10.91 4.38 -4.34
CA ALA A 91 -9.70 5.21 -4.34
C ALA A 91 -9.17 5.39 -2.91
N ALA A 92 -10.06 5.72 -1.95
CA ALA A 92 -9.67 5.85 -0.55
C ALA A 92 -9.06 4.56 0.04
N ALA A 93 -9.53 3.37 -0.37
CA ALA A 93 -8.94 2.11 0.06
C ALA A 93 -7.54 1.86 -0.52
N ILE A 94 -7.31 2.32 -1.75
CA ILE A 94 -5.99 2.28 -2.41
C ILE A 94 -5.04 3.25 -1.71
N ASP A 95 -5.49 4.47 -1.44
CA ASP A 95 -4.70 5.49 -0.74
C ASP A 95 -4.31 5.02 0.67
N ALA A 96 -5.27 4.52 1.45
CA ALA A 96 -4.99 3.96 2.78
C ALA A 96 -4.02 2.76 2.73
N SER A 97 -4.08 1.94 1.68
CA SER A 97 -3.13 0.83 1.50
C SER A 97 -1.72 1.33 1.16
N ASN A 98 -1.62 2.39 0.34
CA ASN A 98 -0.36 3.04 -0.01
C ASN A 98 0.27 3.74 1.20
N GLU A 99 -0.53 4.42 2.02
CA GLU A 99 -0.10 5.01 3.30
C GLU A 99 0.45 3.95 4.25
N LEU A 100 -0.21 2.80 4.37
CA LEU A 100 0.31 1.69 5.16
C LEU A 100 1.68 1.21 4.62
N VAL A 101 1.84 1.13 3.30
CA VAL A 101 3.13 0.77 2.71
C VAL A 101 4.19 1.82 3.02
N ASP A 102 3.87 3.11 2.93
CA ASP A 102 4.77 4.22 3.29
C ASP A 102 5.21 4.16 4.76
N ASP A 103 4.26 3.96 5.67
CA ASP A 103 4.49 3.89 7.11
C ASP A 103 5.40 2.71 7.50
N LEU A 104 5.34 1.61 6.73
CA LEU A 104 6.23 0.47 6.92
C LEU A 104 7.58 0.64 6.20
N ALA A 105 7.60 1.27 5.02
CA ALA A 105 8.79 1.42 4.20
C ALA A 105 9.77 2.46 4.76
N ARG A 106 9.27 3.61 5.25
CA ARG A 106 10.11 4.72 5.70
C ARG A 106 11.10 4.30 6.80
N PRO A 107 10.68 3.64 7.90
CA PRO A 107 11.63 3.24 8.95
C PRO A 107 12.66 2.22 8.45
N VAL A 108 12.28 1.32 7.55
CA VAL A 108 13.20 0.32 6.98
C VAL A 108 14.28 1.00 6.13
N SER A 109 13.89 1.95 5.28
CA SER A 109 14.83 2.74 4.48
C SER A 109 15.76 3.59 5.36
N GLU A 110 15.24 4.22 6.42
CA GLU A 110 16.05 5.01 7.35
C GLU A 110 17.08 4.15 8.09
N VAL A 111 16.71 2.94 8.53
CA VAL A 111 17.67 1.99 9.10
C VAL A 111 18.78 1.68 8.10
N GLY A 112 18.42 1.40 6.85
CA GLY A 112 19.39 1.15 5.79
C GLY A 112 20.35 2.33 5.56
N ARG A 113 19.83 3.56 5.57
CA ARG A 113 20.63 4.79 5.43
C ARG A 113 21.64 4.94 6.56
N VAL A 114 21.20 4.80 7.81
CA VAL A 114 22.09 4.92 8.98
C VAL A 114 23.13 3.82 8.99
N LEU A 115 22.76 2.57 8.71
CA LEU A 115 23.71 1.46 8.66
C LEU A 115 24.75 1.61 7.53
N SER A 116 24.35 2.17 6.39
CA SER A 116 25.27 2.47 5.30
C SER A 116 26.28 3.54 5.70
N ALA A 117 25.82 4.63 6.33
CA ALA A 117 26.71 5.68 6.84
C ALA A 117 27.71 5.16 7.88
N VAL A 118 27.24 4.30 8.81
CA VAL A 118 28.10 3.64 9.79
C VAL A 118 29.15 2.77 9.11
N ALA A 119 28.78 2.03 8.06
CA ALA A 119 29.72 1.23 7.29
C ALA A 119 30.77 2.07 6.55
N ASP A 120 30.39 3.28 6.13
CA ASP A 120 31.29 4.28 5.53
C ASP A 120 32.12 5.06 6.58
N GLY A 121 31.91 4.77 7.87
CA GLY A 121 32.64 5.38 8.99
C GLY A 121 32.02 6.68 9.54
N ASP A 122 30.88 7.11 9.01
CA ASP A 122 30.11 8.24 9.56
C ASP A 122 29.22 7.75 10.72
N LEU A 123 29.70 7.96 11.94
CA LEU A 123 29.01 7.63 13.18
C LEU A 123 28.18 8.80 13.75
N GLU A 124 28.04 9.89 13.01
CA GLU A 124 27.18 11.01 13.38
C GLU A 124 25.72 10.79 12.96
N GLN A 125 25.48 9.93 11.96
CA GLN A 125 24.13 9.63 11.49
C GLN A 125 23.31 8.87 12.53
N ARG A 126 22.07 9.34 12.75
CA ARG A 126 21.11 8.74 13.68
C ARG A 126 19.75 8.52 13.03
N MET A 127 19.03 7.55 13.58
CA MET A 127 17.60 7.37 13.32
C MET A 127 16.80 8.52 13.93
N GLU A 128 15.89 9.11 13.15
CA GLU A 128 14.92 10.07 13.67
C GLU A 128 13.94 9.38 14.63
N LEU A 129 13.74 9.95 15.83
CA LEU A 129 12.78 9.43 16.81
C LEU A 129 11.38 10.03 16.66
N ARG A 130 11.18 10.84 15.62
CA ARG A 130 9.92 11.47 15.26
C ARG A 130 9.63 11.18 13.80
N SER A 131 8.36 11.02 13.46
CA SER A 131 7.90 10.84 12.10
C SER A 131 6.98 11.98 11.72
N HIS A 132 7.03 12.36 10.44
CA HIS A 132 6.11 13.28 9.81
C HIS A 132 4.91 12.48 9.28
N THR A 133 3.72 12.79 9.80
CA THR A 133 2.47 12.28 9.22
C THR A 133 2.11 13.08 7.97
N GLN A 134 1.25 12.55 7.09
CA GLN A 134 0.72 13.30 5.94
C GLN A 134 0.10 14.65 6.31
N ASP A 135 -0.53 14.76 7.48
CA ASP A 135 -1.10 16.01 8.00
C ASP A 135 -0.03 16.98 8.57
N GLU A 136 1.23 16.83 8.12
CA GLU A 136 2.43 17.58 8.55
C GLU A 136 2.70 17.59 10.07
N THR A 137 1.92 16.84 10.87
CA THR A 137 2.15 16.75 12.30
C THR A 137 3.36 15.88 12.61
N VAL A 138 4.29 16.43 13.38
CA VAL A 138 5.44 15.68 13.89
C VAL A 138 5.00 14.89 15.12
N ARG A 139 5.10 13.55 15.05
CA ARG A 139 4.79 12.67 16.18
C ARG A 139 5.97 11.79 16.56
N PRO A 140 6.18 11.50 17.85
CA PRO A 140 7.20 10.55 18.25
C PRO A 140 6.92 9.17 17.62
N LEU A 141 7.97 8.47 17.19
CA LEU A 141 7.87 7.05 16.86
C LEU A 141 7.31 6.29 18.06
N ARG A 142 6.55 5.23 17.79
CA ARG A 142 5.95 4.37 18.81
C ARG A 142 6.14 2.90 18.47
N GLY A 143 5.87 2.03 19.44
CA GLY A 143 5.90 0.59 19.27
C GLY A 143 7.24 0.07 18.74
N GLU A 144 7.18 -0.88 17.80
CA GLU A 144 8.37 -1.52 17.23
C GLU A 144 9.28 -0.54 16.49
N PHE A 145 8.75 0.48 15.82
CA PHE A 145 9.59 1.47 15.13
C PHE A 145 10.46 2.28 16.10
N LEU A 146 9.91 2.69 17.24
CA LEU A 146 10.70 3.37 18.28
C LEU A 146 11.78 2.46 18.85
N LYS A 147 11.44 1.18 19.07
CA LYS A 147 12.38 0.19 19.59
C LYS A 147 13.55 -0.01 18.62
N VAL A 148 13.26 -0.22 17.33
CA VAL A 148 14.29 -0.36 16.29
C VAL A 148 15.16 0.90 16.21
N ALA A 149 14.56 2.09 16.16
CA ALA A 149 15.31 3.34 16.09
C ALA A 149 16.27 3.53 17.28
N ARG A 150 15.82 3.21 18.51
CA ARG A 150 16.67 3.24 19.71
C ARG A 150 17.77 2.20 19.66
N THR A 151 17.47 0.97 19.24
CA THR A 151 18.48 -0.08 19.11
C THR A 151 19.57 0.31 18.12
N VAL A 152 19.20 0.86 16.95
CA VAL A 152 20.18 1.35 15.97
C VAL A 152 21.02 2.50 16.56
N ASN A 153 20.38 3.51 17.16
CA ASN A 153 21.13 4.62 17.76
C ASN A 153 22.10 4.16 18.86
N ASN A 154 21.70 3.21 19.71
CA ASN A 154 22.59 2.65 20.74
C ASN A 154 23.78 1.89 20.13
N LEU A 155 23.58 1.20 18.99
CA LEU A 155 24.68 0.55 18.28
C LEU A 155 25.66 1.59 17.72
N VAL A 156 25.17 2.68 17.15
CA VAL A 156 26.00 3.80 16.70
C VAL A 156 26.82 4.36 17.87
N ASP A 157 26.17 4.63 19.01
CA ASP A 157 26.86 5.14 20.22
C ASP A 157 27.99 4.21 20.68
N GLN A 158 27.75 2.88 20.69
CA GLN A 158 28.77 1.90 21.08
C GLN A 158 29.97 1.89 20.13
N LEU A 159 29.72 2.01 18.82
CA LEU A 159 30.78 2.09 17.82
C LEU A 159 31.58 3.39 17.96
N SER A 160 30.93 4.52 18.21
CA SER A 160 31.61 5.81 18.42
C SER A 160 32.59 5.73 19.58
N VAL A 161 32.13 5.22 20.73
CA VAL A 161 32.98 5.04 21.91
C VAL A 161 34.14 4.09 21.60
N PHE A 162 33.89 2.98 20.91
CA PHE A 162 34.94 2.03 20.55
C PHE A 162 36.02 2.65 19.67
N THR A 163 35.64 3.42 18.63
CA THR A 163 36.59 4.11 17.74
C THR A 163 37.45 5.12 18.50
N GLU A 164 36.89 5.85 19.46
CA GLU A 164 37.65 6.74 20.34
C GLU A 164 38.66 5.98 21.20
N GLN A 165 38.28 4.81 21.76
CA GLN A 165 39.21 3.98 22.55
C GLN A 165 40.39 3.49 21.70
N VAL A 166 40.12 2.97 20.50
CA VAL A 166 41.16 2.45 19.61
C VAL A 166 42.12 3.55 19.20
N THR A 167 41.59 4.74 18.89
CA THR A 167 42.42 5.91 18.54
C THR A 167 43.33 6.31 19.71
N ARG A 168 42.80 6.34 20.94
CA ARG A 168 43.61 6.61 22.13
C ARG A 168 44.71 5.56 22.34
N VAL A 169 44.37 4.27 22.30
CA VAL A 169 45.34 3.18 22.50
C VAL A 169 46.43 3.20 21.42
N ALA A 170 46.06 3.50 20.16
CA ALA A 170 47.03 3.61 19.08
C ALA A 170 48.03 4.75 19.31
N VAL A 171 47.60 5.88 19.87
CA VAL A 171 48.48 6.98 20.25
C VAL A 171 49.39 6.59 21.42
N GLU A 172 48.83 6.02 22.49
CA GLU A 172 49.59 5.62 23.69
C GLU A 172 50.71 4.62 23.34
N VAL A 173 50.37 3.54 22.62
CA VAL A 173 51.34 2.51 22.19
C VAL A 173 52.36 3.08 21.19
N GLY A 174 51.97 4.03 20.34
CA GLY A 174 52.87 4.69 19.39
C GLY A 174 53.86 5.66 20.06
N THR A 175 53.56 6.17 21.25
CA THR A 175 54.44 7.08 21.99
C THR A 175 55.38 6.39 22.98
N GLU A 176 55.08 5.14 23.37
CA GLU A 176 55.89 4.34 24.32
C GLU A 176 56.81 3.31 23.64
N GLY A 177 56.75 3.19 22.31
CA GLY A 177 57.55 2.26 21.50
C GLY A 177 58.81 2.87 20.87
#